data_AF-A0A661N7U7-F1
#
_entry.id   AF-A0A661N7U7-F1
#
_cell.length_a   1.000
_cell.length_b   1.000
_cell.length_c   1.000
_cell.angle_alpha   90.00
_cell.angle_beta   90.00
_cell.angle_gamma   90.00
#
_symmetry.space_group_name_H-M   'P 1'
#
loop_
_entity.id
_entity.type
_entity.pdbx_description
1 polymer ?
#
loop_
_entity_poly.entity_id
_entity_poly.type
_entity_poly.pdbx_seq_one_letter_code
_entity_poly.pdbx_strand_id
1 'polypeptide(L)'
;TQLIDQHSFEVPPQLVRQRALVLARAIGAELLGGASSGETTSLDDLADDKRADVMQEAEFSVRRELLLDAVAQRDGLEVSDEDRNSRIADIAKRTGQPAETVRSYLVDSGGLLSLDARILEEKAVANLVDEATRD
;
A
#
# COMPACT_ATOMS: atom_id res chain seq x y z
N THR A 1 -4.44 16.31 3.06
CA THR A 1 -5.23 15.11 2.75
C THR A 1 -6.71 15.38 3.00
N GLN A 2 -7.33 16.28 2.22
CA GLN A 2 -8.73 16.70 2.44
C GLN A 2 -9.78 15.76 1.82
N LEU A 3 -9.38 14.86 0.90
CA LEU A 3 -10.31 13.99 0.17
C LEU A 3 -11.05 12.97 1.07
N ILE A 4 -10.37 12.46 2.08
CA ILE A 4 -10.88 11.41 2.98
C ILE A 4 -11.96 11.98 3.92
N ASP A 5 -11.83 13.25 4.29
CA ASP A 5 -12.77 13.94 5.19
C ASP A 5 -14.05 14.36 4.46
N GLN A 6 -14.00 14.49 3.13
CA GLN A 6 -15.13 14.95 2.30
C GLN A 6 -16.03 13.79 1.79
N HIS A 7 -15.57 12.54 1.89
CA HIS A 7 -16.30 11.36 1.44
C HIS A 7 -16.49 10.35 2.58
N SER A 8 -17.67 10.34 3.20
CA SER A 8 -18.02 9.37 4.23
C SER A 8 -18.59 8.09 3.61
N PHE A 9 -17.86 6.99 3.71
CA PHE A 9 -18.36 5.64 3.44
C PHE A 9 -17.89 4.68 4.54
N GLU A 10 -18.68 3.65 4.81
CA GLU A 10 -18.30 2.64 5.79
C GLU A 10 -17.23 1.71 5.23
N VAL A 11 -16.13 1.56 5.98
CA VAL A 11 -15.05 0.66 5.61
C VAL A 11 -15.33 -0.74 6.18
N PRO A 12 -15.29 -1.81 5.36
CA PRO A 12 -15.51 -3.16 5.85
C PRO A 12 -14.52 -3.53 6.98
N PRO A 13 -15.00 -3.93 8.18
CA PRO A 13 -14.13 -4.21 9.33
C PRO A 13 -13.08 -5.31 9.07
N GLN A 14 -13.37 -6.24 8.16
CA GLN A 14 -12.45 -7.30 7.75
C GLN A 14 -11.23 -6.72 7.03
N LEU A 15 -11.41 -5.73 6.15
CA LEU A 15 -10.31 -5.08 5.43
C LEU A 15 -9.43 -4.29 6.40
N VAL A 16 -10.06 -3.56 7.35
CA VAL A 16 -9.35 -2.86 8.43
C VAL A 16 -8.51 -3.83 9.24
N ARG A 17 -9.08 -4.96 9.68
CA ARG A 17 -8.33 -5.98 10.43
C ARG A 17 -7.16 -6.57 9.64
N GLN A 18 -7.36 -6.87 8.36
CA GLN A 18 -6.28 -7.38 7.50
C GLN A 18 -5.14 -6.37 7.38
N ARG A 19 -5.46 -5.09 7.16
CA ARG A 19 -4.46 -4.02 7.12
C ARG A 19 -3.76 -3.85 8.47
N ALA A 20 -4.49 -3.86 9.57
CA ALA A 20 -3.95 -3.78 10.93
C ALA A 20 -2.95 -4.91 11.22
N LEU A 21 -3.24 -6.15 10.78
CA LEU A 21 -2.33 -7.29 10.91
C LEU A 21 -1.03 -7.13 10.10
N VAL A 22 -1.07 -6.43 8.96
CA VAL A 22 0.15 -6.14 8.19
C VAL A 22 0.99 -5.08 8.90
N LEU A 23 0.35 -4.02 9.41
CA LEU A 23 1.03 -2.96 10.17
C LEU A 23 1.65 -3.49 11.48
N ALA A 24 0.91 -4.30 12.23
CA ALA A 24 1.40 -4.91 13.47
C ALA A 24 2.64 -5.79 13.22
N ARG A 25 2.64 -6.58 12.14
CA ARG A 25 3.79 -7.39 11.75
C ARG A 25 5.01 -6.53 11.37
N ALA A 26 4.80 -5.41 10.68
CA ALA A 26 5.88 -4.49 10.35
C ALA A 26 6.52 -3.87 11.61
N ILE A 27 5.69 -3.43 12.55
CA ILE A 27 6.13 -2.91 13.85
C ILE A 27 6.90 -3.97 14.64
N GLY A 28 6.37 -5.20 14.70
CA GLY A 28 7.04 -6.31 15.37
C GLY A 28 8.41 -6.63 14.77
N ALA A 29 8.51 -6.66 13.44
CA ALA A 29 9.77 -6.90 12.74
C ALA A 29 10.83 -5.82 13.02
N GLU A 30 10.42 -4.55 13.14
CA GLU A 30 11.30 -3.44 13.49
C GLU A 30 11.80 -3.54 14.94
N LEU A 31 10.89 -3.79 15.89
CA LEU A 31 11.22 -3.90 17.32
C LEU A 31 12.17 -5.07 17.62
N LEU A 32 12.04 -6.18 16.90
CA LEU A 32 12.79 -7.40 17.11
C LEU A 32 14.07 -7.48 16.25
N GLY A 33 14.50 -6.36 15.65
CA GLY A 33 15.75 -6.26 14.91
C GLY A 33 15.83 -7.17 13.68
N GLY A 34 14.69 -7.49 13.06
CA GLY A 34 14.62 -8.35 11.87
C GLY A 34 14.99 -9.82 12.08
N ALA A 35 15.23 -10.27 13.33
CA ALA A 35 15.83 -11.57 13.63
C ALA A 35 14.91 -12.56 14.39
N SER A 36 13.69 -12.19 14.78
CA SER A 36 12.79 -13.12 15.47
C SER A 36 12.18 -14.12 14.50
N SER A 37 12.90 -15.23 14.35
CA SER A 37 12.44 -16.46 13.71
C SER A 37 11.26 -17.03 14.50
N GLY A 38 10.03 -16.81 14.03
CA GLY A 38 8.91 -17.71 14.31
C GLY A 38 7.70 -17.16 15.08
N GLU A 39 7.79 -16.02 15.77
CA GLU A 39 6.62 -15.39 16.41
C GLU A 39 6.00 -14.35 15.48
N THR A 40 4.83 -14.68 14.92
CA THR A 40 3.99 -13.71 14.21
C THR A 40 3.43 -12.75 15.24
N THR A 41 3.93 -11.52 15.29
CA THR A 41 3.33 -10.45 16.11
C THR A 41 1.87 -10.27 15.69
N SER A 42 0.96 -10.66 16.59
CA SER A 42 -0.47 -10.44 16.50
C SER A 42 -0.81 -9.01 16.96
N LEU A 43 -2.02 -8.56 16.64
CA LEU A 43 -2.56 -7.33 17.22
C LEU A 43 -2.69 -7.43 18.75
N ASP A 44 -2.88 -8.64 19.27
CA ASP A 44 -3.03 -8.90 20.71
C ASP A 44 -1.70 -8.80 21.47
N ASP A 45 -0.56 -8.83 20.76
CA ASP A 45 0.76 -8.69 21.36
C ASP A 45 1.18 -7.23 21.54
N LEU A 46 0.42 -6.30 20.95
CA LEU A 46 0.63 -4.86 21.10
C LEU A 46 -0.04 -4.34 22.37
N ALA A 47 0.59 -3.36 23.03
CA ALA A 47 -0.07 -2.60 24.09
C ALA A 47 -1.35 -1.93 23.57
N ASP A 48 -2.36 -1.76 24.44
CA ASP A 48 -3.70 -1.27 24.05
C ASP A 48 -3.67 0.03 23.25
N ASP A 49 -2.89 1.02 23.70
CA ASP A 49 -2.72 2.29 22.99
C ASP A 49 -2.14 2.08 21.59
N LYS A 50 -1.15 1.20 21.46
CA LYS A 50 -0.52 0.91 20.17
C LYS A 50 -1.44 0.13 19.24
N ARG A 51 -2.24 -0.77 19.78
CA ARG A 51 -3.28 -1.47 19.03
C ARG A 51 -4.32 -0.49 18.52
N ALA A 52 -4.76 0.47 19.33
CA ALA A 52 -5.71 1.51 18.92
C ALA A 52 -5.14 2.37 17.78
N ASP A 53 -3.88 2.81 17.90
CA ASP A 53 -3.18 3.54 16.84
C ASP A 53 -3.12 2.74 15.53
N VAL A 54 -2.75 1.45 15.61
CA VAL A 54 -2.67 0.56 14.44
C VAL A 54 -4.04 0.38 13.80
N MET A 55 -5.11 0.24 14.59
CA MET A 55 -6.46 0.11 14.07
C MET A 55 -6.93 1.39 13.37
N GLN A 56 -6.63 2.56 13.94
CA GLN A 56 -6.95 3.86 13.34
C GLN A 56 -6.20 4.07 12.02
N GLU A 57 -4.89 3.80 12.01
CA GLU A 57 -4.07 3.89 10.80
C GLU A 57 -4.53 2.89 9.74
N ALA A 58 -4.92 1.68 10.15
CA ALA A 58 -5.44 0.68 9.24
C ALA A 58 -6.75 1.11 8.58
N GLU A 59 -7.68 1.68 9.35
CA GLU A 59 -8.94 2.20 8.82
C GLU A 59 -8.68 3.32 7.82
N PHE A 60 -7.83 4.28 8.19
CA PHE A 60 -7.45 5.39 7.32
C PHE A 60 -6.80 4.91 6.02
N SER A 61 -5.88 3.95 6.10
CA SER A 61 -5.22 3.36 4.94
C SER A 61 -6.19 2.64 4.01
N VAL A 62 -7.10 1.81 4.54
CA VAL A 62 -8.10 1.12 3.71
C VAL A 62 -9.05 2.13 3.07
N ARG A 63 -9.45 3.17 3.79
CA ARG A 63 -10.30 4.23 3.24
C ARG A 63 -9.60 4.96 2.09
N ARG A 64 -8.33 5.30 2.25
CA ARG A 64 -7.51 5.92 1.20
C ARG A 64 -7.47 5.02 -0.05
N GLU A 65 -7.19 3.74 0.13
CA GLU A 65 -7.08 2.78 -0.96
C GLU A 65 -8.38 2.63 -1.74
N LEU A 66 -9.51 2.44 -1.04
CA LEU A 66 -10.82 2.34 -1.68
C LEU A 66 -11.20 3.62 -2.45
N LEU A 67 -10.82 4.78 -1.93
CA LEU A 67 -11.09 6.05 -2.60
C LEU A 67 -10.23 6.22 -3.87
N LEU A 68 -8.95 5.88 -3.79
CA LEU A 68 -8.05 5.95 -4.94
C LEU A 68 -8.39 4.91 -6.00
N ASP A 69 -8.82 3.71 -5.60
CA ASP A 69 -9.34 2.69 -6.51
C ASP A 69 -10.59 3.20 -7.24
N ALA A 70 -11.49 3.89 -6.54
CA ALA A 70 -12.68 4.48 -7.14
C ALA A 70 -12.32 5.59 -8.13
N VAL A 71 -11.32 6.44 -7.81
CA VAL A 71 -10.81 7.47 -8.73
C VAL A 71 -10.17 6.84 -9.96
N ALA A 72 -9.32 5.83 -9.78
CA ALA A 72 -8.69 5.11 -10.88
C ALA A 72 -9.73 4.48 -11.81
N GLN A 73 -10.79 3.88 -11.27
CA GLN A 73 -11.90 3.33 -12.05
C GLN A 73 -12.70 4.41 -12.79
N ARG A 74 -13.04 5.51 -12.10
CA ARG A 74 -13.77 6.66 -12.67
C ARG A 74 -13.03 7.24 -13.88
N ASP A 75 -11.71 7.37 -13.76
CA ASP A 75 -10.86 8.03 -14.76
C ASP A 75 -10.29 7.05 -15.80
N GLY A 76 -10.62 5.76 -15.70
CA GLY A 76 -10.14 4.73 -16.63
C GLY A 76 -8.62 4.56 -16.58
N LEU A 77 -8.02 4.68 -15.40
CA LEU A 77 -6.58 4.51 -15.23
C LEU A 77 -6.21 3.04 -15.27
N GLU A 78 -5.24 2.74 -16.11
CA GLU A 78 -4.69 1.40 -16.29
C GLU A 78 -3.18 1.40 -16.11
N VAL A 79 -2.62 0.26 -15.72
CA VAL A 79 -1.16 0.07 -15.67
C VAL A 79 -0.69 -0.42 -17.03
N SER A 80 0.12 0.41 -17.69
CA SER A 80 0.77 0.00 -18.94
C SER A 80 2.03 -0.83 -18.68
N ASP A 81 2.49 -1.54 -19.70
CA ASP A 81 3.79 -2.23 -19.60
C ASP A 81 4.95 -1.26 -19.40
N GLU A 82 4.85 -0.05 -19.95
CA GLU A 82 5.84 1.01 -19.75
C GLU A 82 5.91 1.44 -18.27
N ASP A 83 4.75 1.61 -17.63
CA ASP A 83 4.66 1.93 -16.20
C ASP A 83 5.34 0.85 -15.34
N ARG A 84 5.04 -0.44 -15.64
CA ARG A 84 5.69 -1.57 -14.96
C ARG A 84 7.19 -1.58 -15.19
N ASN A 85 7.63 -1.41 -16.43
CA ASN A 85 9.04 -1.44 -16.81
C ASN A 85 9.82 -0.34 -16.10
N SER A 86 9.27 0.88 -16.09
CA SER A 86 9.84 2.02 -15.37
C SER A 86 9.96 1.74 -13.88
N ARG A 87 8.89 1.23 -13.25
CA ARG A 87 8.90 0.94 -11.82
C ARG A 87 9.89 -0.17 -11.44
N ILE A 88 9.99 -1.21 -12.27
CA ILE A 88 10.98 -2.29 -12.08
C ILE A 88 12.40 -1.73 -12.21
N ALA A 89 12.66 -0.86 -13.18
CA ALA A 89 13.96 -0.22 -13.35
C ALA A 89 14.35 0.65 -12.14
N ASP A 90 13.38 1.38 -11.56
CA ASP A 90 13.62 2.17 -10.34
C ASP A 90 13.96 1.29 -9.13
N ILE A 91 13.25 0.17 -8.96
CA ILE A 91 13.53 -0.80 -7.90
C ILE A 91 14.95 -1.38 -8.11
N ALA A 92 15.26 -1.82 -9.33
CA ALA A 92 16.57 -2.35 -9.70
C ALA A 92 17.70 -1.37 -9.37
N LYS A 93 17.53 -0.10 -9.72
CA LYS A 93 18.50 0.96 -9.40
C LYS A 93 18.68 1.15 -7.89
N ARG A 94 17.58 1.12 -7.13
CA ARG A 94 17.61 1.30 -5.66
C ARG A 94 18.22 0.10 -4.93
N THR A 95 17.99 -1.12 -5.42
CA THR A 95 18.51 -2.35 -4.80
C THR A 95 19.88 -2.75 -5.32
N GLY A 96 20.37 -2.12 -6.40
CA GLY A 96 21.62 -2.49 -7.06
C GLY A 96 21.55 -3.84 -7.78
N GLN A 97 20.33 -4.32 -8.08
CA GLN A 97 20.10 -5.60 -8.75
C GLN A 97 19.76 -5.38 -10.24
N PRO A 98 20.03 -6.35 -11.13
CA PRO A 98 19.56 -6.28 -12.50
C PRO A 98 18.03 -6.23 -12.58
N ALA A 99 17.49 -5.43 -13.52
CA ALA A 99 16.03 -5.28 -13.69
C ALA A 99 15.33 -6.61 -14.02
N GLU A 100 15.98 -7.50 -14.76
CA GLU A 100 15.49 -8.84 -15.04
C GLU A 100 15.35 -9.68 -13.75
N THR A 101 16.34 -9.61 -12.84
CA THR A 101 16.29 -10.30 -11.55
C THR A 101 15.13 -9.81 -10.69
N VAL A 102 14.92 -8.49 -10.65
CA VAL A 102 13.80 -7.88 -9.92
C VAL A 102 12.46 -8.32 -10.53
N ARG A 103 12.36 -8.33 -11.86
CA ARG A 103 11.15 -8.81 -12.57
C ARG A 103 10.84 -10.25 -12.23
N SER A 104 11.81 -11.16 -12.37
CA SER A 104 11.61 -12.58 -12.09
C SER A 104 11.17 -12.79 -10.65
N TYR A 105 11.80 -12.10 -9.69
CA TYR A 105 11.38 -12.15 -8.30
C TYR A 105 9.92 -11.70 -8.09
N LEU A 106 9.50 -10.60 -8.73
CA LEU A 106 8.12 -10.10 -8.62
C LEU A 106 7.10 -11.04 -9.29
N VAL A 107 7.48 -11.73 -10.37
CA VAL A 107 6.64 -12.76 -10.99
C VAL A 107 6.51 -13.97 -10.06
N ASP A 108 7.63 -14.51 -9.60
CA ASP A 108 7.68 -15.73 -8.80
C ASP A 108 7.00 -15.57 -7.44
N SER A 109 7.10 -14.38 -6.84
CA SER A 109 6.44 -14.06 -5.57
C SER A 109 4.98 -13.62 -5.72
N GLY A 110 4.48 -13.43 -6.94
CA GLY A 110 3.18 -12.80 -7.21
C GLY A 110 3.13 -11.30 -6.87
N GLY A 111 4.28 -10.67 -6.63
CA GLY A 111 4.40 -9.25 -6.28
C GLY A 111 4.01 -8.27 -7.40
N LEU A 112 3.81 -8.72 -8.64
CA LEU A 112 3.33 -7.88 -9.74
C LEU A 112 1.97 -7.23 -9.46
N LEU A 113 1.03 -7.95 -8.83
CA LEU A 113 -0.28 -7.39 -8.49
C LEU A 113 -0.16 -6.21 -7.52
N SER A 114 0.69 -6.35 -6.50
CA SER A 114 0.98 -5.28 -5.54
C SER A 114 1.74 -4.11 -6.17
N LEU A 115 2.56 -4.38 -7.19
CA LEU A 115 3.23 -3.34 -7.97
C LEU A 115 2.21 -2.51 -8.76
N ASP A 116 1.32 -3.20 -9.49
CA ASP A 116 0.28 -2.59 -10.30
C ASP A 116 -0.66 -1.73 -9.44
N ALA A 117 -1.08 -2.23 -8.29
CA ALA A 117 -1.90 -1.47 -7.34
C ALA A 117 -1.23 -0.17 -6.88
N ARG A 118 0.08 -0.21 -6.57
CA ARG A 118 0.84 0.99 -6.18
C ARG A 118 0.98 1.99 -7.33
N ILE A 119 1.18 1.50 -8.56
CA ILE A 119 1.23 2.36 -9.75
C ILE A 119 -0.12 3.06 -9.95
N LEU A 120 -1.24 2.35 -9.82
CA LEU A 120 -2.58 2.94 -9.95
C LEU A 120 -2.84 3.98 -8.86
N GLU A 121 -2.50 3.69 -7.61
CA GLU A 121 -2.60 4.65 -6.51
C GLU A 121 -1.78 5.92 -6.80
N GLU A 122 -0.53 5.79 -7.26
CA GLU A 122 0.31 6.93 -7.63
C GLU A 122 -0.30 7.75 -8.78
N LYS A 123 -0.84 7.10 -9.82
CA LYS A 123 -1.52 7.77 -10.95
C LYS A 123 -2.80 8.48 -10.53
N ALA A 124 -3.62 7.84 -9.68
CA ALA A 124 -4.84 8.44 -9.16
C ALA A 124 -4.55 9.70 -8.32
N VAL A 125 -3.53 9.64 -7.45
CA VAL A 125 -3.09 10.82 -6.69
C VAL A 125 -2.58 11.92 -7.61
N ALA A 126 -1.76 11.58 -8.61
CA ALA A 126 -1.25 12.57 -9.56
C ALA A 126 -2.40 13.28 -10.29
N ASN A 127 -3.39 12.53 -10.79
CA ASN A 127 -4.59 13.10 -11.43
C ASN A 127 -5.37 14.03 -10.50
N LEU A 128 -5.59 13.63 -9.24
CA LEU A 128 -6.31 14.47 -8.27
C LEU A 128 -5.58 15.79 -7.99
N VAL A 129 -4.25 15.77 -7.91
CA VAL A 129 -3.44 16.99 -7.73
C VAL A 129 -3.51 17.87 -8.99
N ASP A 130 -3.44 17.26 -10.16
CA ASP A 130 -3.56 17.91 -11.46
C ASP A 130 -4.93 18.58 -11.65
N GLU A 131 -6.01 17.96 -11.17
CA GLU A 131 -7.35 18.55 -11.13
C GLU A 131 -7.42 19.72 -10.13
N ALA A 132 -6.92 19.53 -8.90
CA ALA A 132 -6.98 20.54 -7.84
C ALA A 132 -6.12 21.78 -8.09
N THR A 133 -5.13 21.70 -8.99
CA THR A 133 -4.25 22.82 -9.38
C THR A 133 -4.67 23.51 -10.68
N ARG A 134 -5.69 22.97 -11.37
CA ARG A 134 -6.26 23.56 -12.60
C ARG A 134 -7.39 24.56 -12.32
N ASP A 135 -7.78 24.75 -11.07
CA ASP A 135 -8.66 25.84 -10.57
C ASP A 135 -7.84 27.03 -10.03
#